data_AF-A0A132GRH4-F1
#
_entry.id   AF-A0A132GRH4-F1
#
_cell.length_a   1.000
_cell.length_b   1.000
_cell.length_c   1.000
_cell.angle_alpha   90.00
_cell.angle_beta   90.00
_cell.angle_gamma   90.00
#
_symmetry.space_group_name_H-M   'P 1'
#
loop_
_entity.id
_entity.type
_entity.pdbx_description
1 polymer ?
#
loop_
_entity_poly.entity_id
_entity_poly.type
_entity_poly.pdbx_seq_one_letter_code
_entity_poly.pdbx_strand_id
1 'polypeptide(L)'
;MNTALRMSIKQWAPEDRPTERLQRLGAESLTDAELLAILIGSGTQQYSAVDIGNQVMSRFNHNLNTLGKARFDEILDIEGVGTQTACKILAAVELGKRRQIATPELHPEMSTATRIYNHMLPKMQDLATEEKSELPPYQVRAHQPRRYYRGERRHTDYDA
;
A
#
# COMPACT_ATOMS: atom_id res chain seq x y z
N MET A 1 24.11 20.79 21.25
CA MET A 1 25.19 20.00 20.61
C MET A 1 25.21 18.63 21.24
N ASN A 2 24.81 17.60 20.49
CA ASN A 2 25.22 16.22 20.74
C ASN A 2 25.17 15.46 19.41
N THR A 3 26.20 15.70 18.59
CA THR A 3 26.42 15.05 17.30
C THR A 3 26.98 13.65 17.56
N ALA A 4 26.24 12.82 18.28
CA ALA A 4 26.54 11.40 18.32
C ALA A 4 26.46 10.93 16.86
N LEU A 5 27.57 10.38 16.36
CA LEU A 5 27.73 9.89 15.01
C LEU A 5 26.58 8.94 14.68
N ARG A 6 25.49 9.47 14.09
CA ARG A 6 24.37 8.67 13.63
C ARG A 6 24.91 7.85 12.48
N MET A 7 25.14 6.57 12.76
CA MET A 7 25.73 5.65 11.81
C MET A 7 24.92 5.65 10.53
N SER A 8 25.60 5.86 9.41
CA SER A 8 25.02 5.65 8.09
C SER A 8 24.52 4.20 8.02
N ILE A 9 23.39 3.94 7.37
CA ILE A 9 22.85 2.58 7.19
C ILE A 9 23.90 1.64 6.56
N LYS A 10 24.83 2.19 5.75
CA LYS A 10 25.96 1.45 5.19
C LYS A 10 26.93 0.90 6.24
N GLN A 11 26.91 1.42 7.46
CA GLN A 11 27.73 1.00 8.59
C GLN A 11 27.02 -0.03 9.49
N TRP A 12 25.73 -0.29 9.25
CA TRP A 12 25.01 -1.36 9.94
C TRP A 12 25.51 -2.72 9.43
N ALA A 13 25.37 -3.74 10.28
CA ALA A 13 25.60 -5.12 9.89
C ALA A 13 24.70 -5.44 8.67
N PRO A 14 25.21 -6.12 7.62
CA PRO A 14 24.44 -6.39 6.41
C PRO A 14 23.04 -6.97 6.68
N GLU A 15 22.92 -7.84 7.69
CA GLU A 15 21.69 -8.48 8.15
C GLU A 15 20.63 -7.53 8.69
N ASP A 16 21.03 -6.34 9.17
CA ASP A 16 20.16 -5.32 9.75
C ASP A 16 19.76 -4.24 8.74
N ARG A 17 20.41 -4.20 7.57
CA ARG A 17 20.11 -3.21 6.54
C ARG A 17 18.76 -3.51 5.89
N PRO A 18 17.88 -2.51 5.70
CA PRO A 18 16.54 -2.73 5.17
C PRO A 18 16.51 -3.46 3.83
N THR A 19 17.35 -3.05 2.87
CA THR A 19 17.34 -3.64 1.51
C THR A 19 17.76 -5.10 1.52
N GLU A 20 18.82 -5.43 2.26
CA GLU A 20 19.33 -6.79 2.42
C GLU A 20 18.35 -7.66 3.21
N ARG A 21 17.71 -7.11 4.24
CA ARG A 21 16.68 -7.83 5.02
C ARG A 21 15.43 -8.10 4.18
N LEU A 22 15.00 -7.14 3.35
CA LEU A 22 13.91 -7.32 2.39
C LEU A 22 14.21 -8.47 1.42
N GLN A 23 15.44 -8.56 0.89
CA GLN A 23 15.84 -9.64 -0.03
C GLN A 23 15.86 -11.02 0.65
N ARG A 24 16.27 -11.08 1.92
CA ARG A 24 16.46 -12.35 2.64
C ARG A 24 15.17 -12.86 3.31
N LEU A 25 14.39 -11.97 3.90
CA LEU A 25 13.28 -12.30 4.81
C LEU A 25 11.91 -11.79 4.34
N GLY A 26 11.84 -11.09 3.20
CA GLY A 26 10.58 -10.55 2.68
C GLY A 26 10.16 -9.24 3.37
N ALA A 27 9.13 -8.60 2.80
CA ALA A 27 8.64 -7.28 3.21
C ALA A 27 7.97 -7.29 4.59
N GLU A 28 7.38 -8.42 4.97
CA GLU A 28 6.76 -8.67 6.27
C GLU A 28 7.73 -8.56 7.45
N SER A 29 9.04 -8.69 7.20
CA SER A 29 10.08 -8.55 8.21
C SER A 29 10.45 -7.09 8.50
N LEU A 30 9.86 -6.12 7.79
CA LEU A 30 10.19 -4.70 7.89
C LEU A 30 9.07 -3.88 8.51
N THR A 31 9.47 -2.88 9.28
CA THR A 31 8.57 -1.82 9.74
C THR A 31 8.22 -0.87 8.59
N ASP A 32 7.12 -0.14 8.73
CA ASP A 32 6.72 0.90 7.76
C ASP A 32 7.84 1.93 7.51
N ALA A 33 8.57 2.32 8.58
CA ALA A 33 9.69 3.24 8.47
C ALA A 33 10.86 2.67 7.66
N GLU A 34 11.14 1.37 7.78
CA GLU A 34 12.18 0.71 7.00
C GLU A 34 11.75 0.49 5.53
N LEU A 35 10.47 0.21 5.27
CA LEU A 35 9.93 0.18 3.91
C LEU A 35 10.04 1.56 3.25
N LEU A 36 9.71 2.62 3.97
CA LEU A 36 9.93 4.00 3.52
C LEU A 36 11.42 4.26 3.29
N ALA A 37 12.31 3.80 4.17
CA ALA A 37 13.76 3.98 4.02
C ALA A 37 14.29 3.38 2.71
N ILE A 38 13.76 2.23 2.29
CA ILE A 38 14.11 1.61 1.00
C ILE A 38 13.67 2.51 -0.17
N LEU A 39 12.44 3.05 -0.13
CA LEU A 39 11.96 3.99 -1.15
C LEU A 39 12.78 5.29 -1.17
N ILE A 40 13.15 5.80 0.00
CA ILE A 40 14.00 6.98 0.18
C ILE A 40 15.39 6.72 -0.41
N GLY A 41 15.93 5.52 -0.23
CA GLY A 41 17.18 5.02 -0.82
C GLY A 41 18.44 5.55 -0.14
N SER A 42 18.51 6.84 0.12
CA SER A 42 19.63 7.48 0.82
C SER A 42 19.18 8.56 1.78
N GLY A 43 19.85 8.64 2.93
CA GLY A 43 19.68 9.72 3.90
C GLY A 43 20.34 11.03 3.47
N THR A 44 20.28 12.02 4.34
CA THR A 44 21.06 13.26 4.26
C THR A 44 22.33 13.16 5.09
N GLN A 45 23.07 14.27 5.20
CA GLN A 45 24.21 14.37 6.11
C GLN A 45 23.79 14.29 7.59
N GLN A 46 22.57 14.72 7.93
CA GLN A 46 22.05 14.73 9.31
C GLN A 46 21.18 13.52 9.67
N TYR A 47 20.53 12.91 8.69
CA TYR A 47 19.51 11.88 8.90
C TYR A 47 19.75 10.67 8.01
N SER A 48 19.73 9.47 8.57
CA SER A 48 19.69 8.24 7.77
C SER A 48 18.33 8.10 7.05
N ALA A 49 18.23 7.23 6.04
CA ALA A 49 16.96 6.97 5.37
C ALA A 49 15.90 6.39 6.34
N VAL A 50 16.31 5.63 7.35
CA VAL A 50 15.44 5.10 8.41
C VAL A 50 15.00 6.22 9.36
N ASP A 51 15.88 7.16 9.70
CA ASP A 51 15.48 8.35 10.48
C ASP A 51 14.42 9.17 9.75
N ILE A 52 14.61 9.40 8.44
CA ILE A 52 13.62 10.11 7.61
C ILE A 52 12.31 9.32 7.55
N GLY A 53 12.37 7.99 7.35
CA GLY A 53 11.18 7.13 7.39
C GLY A 53 10.42 7.23 8.73
N ASN A 54 11.14 7.24 9.85
CA ASN A 54 10.55 7.43 11.18
C ASN A 54 9.92 8.82 11.35
N GLN A 55 10.56 9.88 10.85
CA GLN A 55 9.99 11.23 10.87
C GLN A 55 8.70 11.32 10.06
N VAL A 56 8.67 10.71 8.87
CA VAL A 56 7.47 10.60 8.04
C VAL A 56 6.35 9.88 8.80
N MET A 57 6.61 8.70 9.35
CA MET A 57 5.60 7.98 10.12
C MET A 57 5.10 8.78 11.33
N SER A 58 6.01 9.45 12.04
CA SER A 58 5.65 10.29 13.20
C SER A 58 4.76 11.47 12.82
N ARG A 59 5.06 12.17 11.71
CA ARG A 59 4.27 13.30 11.18
C ARG A 59 2.83 12.93 10.85
N PHE A 60 2.56 11.65 10.57
CA PHE A 60 1.25 11.10 10.25
C PHE A 60 0.76 10.08 11.29
N ASN A 61 1.15 10.26 12.56
CA ASN A 61 0.66 9.51 13.73
C ASN A 61 0.84 7.98 13.62
N HIS A 62 1.92 7.53 13.00
CA HIS A 62 2.22 6.11 12.72
C HIS A 62 1.07 5.39 12.01
N ASN A 63 0.33 6.09 11.14
CA ASN A 63 -0.84 5.56 10.45
C ASN A 63 -0.75 5.74 8.94
N LEU A 64 -0.63 4.62 8.22
CA LEU A 64 -0.56 4.61 6.75
C LEU A 64 -1.81 5.19 6.07
N ASN A 65 -2.99 5.15 6.70
CA ASN A 65 -4.19 5.79 6.15
C ASN A 65 -4.11 7.32 6.22
N THR A 66 -3.47 7.85 7.26
CA THR A 66 -3.24 9.29 7.40
C THR A 66 -2.16 9.75 6.42
N LEU A 67 -1.03 9.04 6.34
CA LEU A 67 -0.02 9.27 5.28
C LEU A 67 -0.64 9.14 3.88
N GLY A 68 -1.59 8.22 3.73
CA GLY A 68 -2.38 8.04 2.52
C GLY A 68 -3.06 9.31 2.02
N LYS A 69 -3.37 10.27 2.89
CA LYS A 69 -4.06 11.52 2.54
C LYS A 69 -3.12 12.72 2.47
N ALA A 70 -1.83 12.51 2.70
CA ALA A 70 -0.85 13.57 2.74
C ALA A 70 -0.75 14.32 1.41
N ARG A 71 -0.62 15.65 1.51
CA ARG A 71 -0.28 16.49 0.37
C ARG A 71 1.22 16.56 0.16
N PHE A 72 1.62 17.00 -1.04
CA PHE A 72 3.03 17.15 -1.40
C PHE A 72 3.79 18.11 -0.48
N ASP A 73 3.19 19.25 -0.15
CA ASP A 73 3.75 20.25 0.76
C ASP A 73 3.91 19.73 2.19
N GLU A 74 2.95 18.94 2.69
CA GLU A 74 3.05 18.36 4.03
C GLU A 74 4.20 17.36 4.18
N ILE A 75 4.54 16.64 3.10
CA ILE A 75 5.67 15.72 3.07
C ILE A 75 6.99 16.48 2.89
N LEU A 76 6.98 17.54 2.09
CA LEU A 76 8.16 18.37 1.82
C LEU A 76 8.63 19.16 3.06
N ASP A 77 7.72 19.50 3.97
CA ASP A 77 8.03 20.18 5.24
C ASP A 77 8.79 19.30 6.25
N ILE A 78 8.97 18.00 5.97
CA ILE A 78 9.69 17.09 6.86
C ILE A 78 11.20 17.23 6.65
N GLU A 79 11.95 17.37 7.74
CA GLU A 79 13.40 17.54 7.66
C GLU A 79 14.09 16.36 6.96
N GLY A 80 14.96 16.69 5.99
CA GLY A 80 15.65 15.70 5.17
C GLY A 80 14.82 15.13 4.01
N VAL A 81 13.56 15.56 3.83
CA VAL A 81 12.73 15.20 2.68
C VAL A 81 12.84 16.28 1.60
N GLY A 82 13.45 15.92 0.47
CA GLY A 82 13.44 16.74 -0.74
C GLY A 82 12.34 16.32 -1.73
N THR A 83 12.17 17.09 -2.80
CA THR A 83 11.18 16.86 -3.85
C THR A 83 11.16 15.43 -4.40
N GLN A 84 12.34 14.85 -4.68
CA GLN A 84 12.42 13.47 -5.19
C GLN A 84 11.89 12.46 -4.18
N THR A 85 12.25 12.62 -2.91
CA THR A 85 11.79 11.75 -1.83
C THR A 85 10.28 11.88 -1.63
N ALA A 86 9.75 13.10 -1.62
CA ALA A 86 8.32 13.34 -1.53
C ALA A 86 7.55 12.66 -2.69
N CYS A 87 8.03 12.80 -3.93
CA CYS A 87 7.43 12.12 -5.09
C CYS A 87 7.44 10.60 -4.95
N LYS A 88 8.54 10.00 -4.48
CA LYS A 88 8.64 8.55 -4.27
C LYS A 88 7.63 8.05 -3.24
N ILE A 89 7.49 8.75 -2.12
CA ILE A 89 6.52 8.40 -1.05
C ILE A 89 5.09 8.49 -1.58
N LEU A 90 4.73 9.60 -2.23
CA LEU A 90 3.38 9.78 -2.79
C LEU A 90 3.06 8.74 -3.87
N ALA A 91 4.01 8.43 -4.74
CA ALA A 91 3.84 7.39 -5.75
C ALA A 91 3.60 6.01 -5.12
N ALA A 92 4.36 5.65 -4.09
CA ALA A 92 4.18 4.37 -3.38
C ALA A 92 2.82 4.29 -2.69
N VAL A 93 2.39 5.37 -2.01
CA VAL A 93 1.07 5.48 -1.41
C VAL A 93 -0.04 5.31 -2.44
N GLU A 94 0.08 6.00 -3.58
CA GLU A 94 -0.91 5.91 -4.66
C GLU A 94 -0.97 4.51 -5.27
N LEU A 95 0.17 3.84 -5.45
CA LEU A 95 0.21 2.44 -5.87
C LEU A 95 -0.51 1.52 -4.88
N GLY A 96 -0.30 1.73 -3.57
CA GLY A 96 -0.99 0.99 -2.52
C GLY A 96 -2.51 1.14 -2.59
N LYS A 97 -3.00 2.37 -2.78
CA LYS A 97 -4.44 2.64 -2.97
C LYS A 97 -4.99 1.97 -4.23
N ARG A 98 -4.29 2.09 -5.35
CA ARG A 98 -4.70 1.47 -6.62
C ARG A 98 -4.77 -0.05 -6.51
N ARG A 99 -3.79 -0.66 -5.84
CA ARG A 99 -3.80 -2.11 -5.55
C ARG A 99 -5.03 -2.52 -4.72
N GLN A 100 -5.43 -1.72 -3.73
CA GLN A 100 -6.58 -2.05 -2.88
C GLN A 100 -7.91 -2.06 -3.64
N ILE A 101 -8.07 -1.22 -4.67
CA ILE A 101 -9.27 -1.14 -5.49
C ILE A 101 -9.19 -1.96 -6.78
N ALA A 102 -8.00 -2.48 -7.12
CA ALA A 102 -7.80 -3.28 -8.31
C ALA A 102 -8.60 -4.57 -8.21
N THR A 103 -9.36 -4.89 -9.25
CA THR A 103 -10.04 -6.17 -9.36
C THR A 103 -9.00 -7.29 -9.32
N PRO A 104 -9.11 -8.27 -8.43
CA PRO A 104 -8.23 -9.43 -8.44
C PRO A 104 -8.32 -10.12 -9.80
N GLU A 105 -7.18 -10.44 -10.40
CA GLU A 105 -7.15 -11.37 -11.52
C GLU A 105 -7.59 -12.73 -10.99
N LEU A 106 -8.86 -13.07 -11.22
CA LEU A 106 -9.35 -14.41 -10.97
C LEU A 106 -8.67 -15.32 -11.97
N HIS A 107 -7.84 -16.25 -11.49
CA HIS A 107 -7.31 -17.30 -12.34
C HIS A 107 -8.51 -18.02 -12.98
N PRO A 108 -8.59 -18.15 -14.32
CA PRO A 108 -9.75 -18.77 -14.99
C PRO A 108 -10.04 -20.19 -14.49
N GLU A 109 -9.02 -20.85 -13.94
CA GLU A 109 -9.13 -22.17 -13.33
C GLU A 109 -9.76 -22.20 -11.93
N MET A 110 -9.94 -21.06 -11.25
CA MET A 110 -10.55 -21.01 -9.91
C MET A 110 -11.73 -20.03 -9.83
N SER A 111 -12.31 -19.68 -10.97
CA SER A 111 -13.40 -18.69 -11.07
C SER A 111 -14.79 -19.25 -10.74
N THR A 112 -14.93 -20.55 -10.52
CA THR A 112 -16.22 -21.20 -10.17
C THR A 112 -16.13 -21.92 -8.83
N ALA A 113 -17.24 -21.90 -8.08
CA ALA A 113 -17.35 -22.55 -6.78
C ALA A 113 -16.96 -24.04 -6.85
N THR A 114 -17.34 -24.75 -7.92
CA THR A 114 -17.00 -26.15 -8.14
C THR A 114 -15.49 -26.38 -8.28
N ARG A 115 -14.76 -25.48 -8.96
CA ARG A 115 -13.31 -25.63 -9.12
C ARG A 115 -12.56 -25.30 -7.83
N ILE A 116 -13.02 -24.28 -7.10
CA ILE A 116 -12.52 -23.97 -5.76
C ILE A 116 -12.74 -25.18 -4.84
N TYR A 117 -13.95 -25.74 -4.82
CA TYR A 117 -14.29 -26.92 -4.03
C TYR A 117 -13.37 -28.11 -4.36
N ASN A 118 -13.24 -28.48 -5.64
CA ASN A 118 -12.39 -29.59 -6.05
C ASN A 118 -10.90 -29.36 -5.73
N HIS A 119 -10.42 -28.11 -5.74
CA HIS A 119 -9.06 -27.77 -5.35
C HIS A 119 -8.84 -27.84 -3.83
N MET A 120 -9.84 -27.42 -3.04
CA MET A 120 -9.75 -27.37 -1.58
C MET A 120 -10.04 -28.72 -0.94
N LEU A 121 -10.88 -29.56 -1.57
CA LEU A 121 -11.34 -30.84 -1.03
C LEU A 121 -10.19 -31.75 -0.56
N PRO A 122 -9.11 -32.01 -1.33
CA PRO A 122 -8.00 -32.85 -0.87
C PRO A 122 -7.25 -32.27 0.34
N LYS A 123 -7.29 -30.95 0.52
CA LYS A 123 -6.61 -30.25 1.62
C LYS A 123 -7.47 -30.20 2.89
N MET A 124 -8.79 -30.35 2.75
CA MET A 124 -9.76 -30.19 3.83
C MET A 124 -10.41 -31.51 4.26
N GLN A 125 -10.44 -32.53 3.39
CA GLN A 125 -11.15 -33.81 3.64
C GLN A 125 -10.66 -34.56 4.88
N ASP A 126 -9.39 -34.37 5.27
CA ASP A 126 -8.77 -35.07 6.40
C ASP A 126 -8.74 -34.21 7.68
N LEU A 127 -9.29 -32.99 7.64
CA LEU A 127 -9.41 -32.15 8.84
C LEU A 127 -10.59 -32.63 9.68
N ALA A 128 -10.31 -33.10 10.90
CA ALA A 128 -11.32 -33.62 11.82
C ALA A 128 -12.25 -32.54 12.41
N THR A 129 -11.99 -31.25 12.16
CA THR A 129 -12.74 -30.13 12.74
C THR A 129 -12.81 -28.98 11.75
N GLU A 130 -14.00 -28.42 11.56
CA GLU A 130 -14.20 -27.20 10.79
C GLU A 130 -13.84 -25.99 11.66
N GLU A 131 -12.78 -25.25 11.28
CA GLU A 131 -12.42 -23.98 11.92
C GLU A 131 -13.16 -22.84 11.21
N LYS A 132 -14.17 -22.28 11.88
CA LYS A 132 -14.92 -21.12 11.35
C LYS A 132 -14.25 -19.83 11.81
N SER A 133 -13.50 -19.20 10.91
CA SER A 133 -13.07 -17.81 11.10
C SER A 133 -14.23 -16.88 10.73
N GLU A 134 -14.79 -16.17 11.71
CA GLU A 134 -15.73 -15.08 11.45
C GLU A 134 -14.96 -13.92 10.81
N LEU A 135 -14.91 -13.91 9.48
CA LEU A 135 -14.44 -12.74 8.75
C LEU A 135 -15.41 -11.58 9.04
N PRO A 136 -14.93 -10.39 9.46
CA PRO A 136 -15.80 -9.23 9.55
C PRO A 136 -16.47 -9.01 8.19
N PRO A 137 -17.77 -8.64 8.15
CA PRO A 137 -18.51 -8.55 6.90
C PRO A 137 -17.74 -7.64 5.94
N TYR A 138 -17.35 -8.19 4.79
CA TYR A 138 -16.79 -7.42 3.68
C TYR A 138 -17.75 -6.28 3.38
N GLN A 139 -17.40 -5.06 3.79
CA GLN A 139 -18.14 -3.86 3.42
C GLN A 139 -17.87 -3.61 1.94
N VAL A 140 -18.64 -4.27 1.07
CA VAL A 140 -18.72 -3.89 -0.33
C VAL A 140 -19.32 -2.48 -0.35
N ARG A 141 -18.47 -1.45 -0.49
CA ARG A 141 -18.96 -0.11 -0.80
C ARG A 141 -19.70 -0.22 -2.12
N ALA A 142 -21.02 -0.16 -2.05
CA ALA A 142 -21.88 -0.13 -3.21
C ALA A 142 -21.39 1.00 -4.13
N HIS A 143 -20.74 0.64 -5.23
CA HIS A 143 -20.61 1.53 -6.36
C HIS A 143 -22.03 1.86 -6.80
N GLN A 144 -22.52 3.04 -6.43
CA GLN A 144 -23.75 3.58 -7.02
C GLN A 144 -23.54 3.59 -8.54
N PRO A 145 -24.38 2.92 -9.34
CA PRO A 145 -24.26 2.96 -10.78
C PRO A 145 -24.47 4.40 -11.25
N ARG A 146 -23.49 4.94 -11.99
CA ARG A 146 -23.63 6.23 -12.66
C ARG A 146 -24.89 6.19 -13.53
N ARG A 147 -25.83 7.08 -13.23
CA ARG A 147 -27.02 7.33 -14.04
C ARG A 147 -26.59 7.65 -15.48
N TYR A 148 -26.90 6.78 -16.42
CA TYR A 148 -26.91 7.13 -17.84
C TYR A 148 -28.14 8.02 -18.07
N TYR A 149 -27.91 9.30 -18.39
CA TYR A 149 -28.97 10.17 -18.90
C TYR A 149 -29.44 9.63 -20.25
N ARG A 150 -30.70 9.19 -20.31
CA ARG A 150 -31.47 8.97 -21.53
C ARG A 150 -31.78 10.36 -22.11
N GLY A 151 -31.01 10.77 -23.12
CA GLY A 151 -31.32 11.96 -23.92
C GLY A 151 -32.64 11.79 -24.65
N GLU A 152 -33.58 12.68 -24.35
CA GLU A 152 -34.91 12.76 -24.93
C GLU A 152 -34.82 13.09 -26.43
N ARG A 153 -35.53 12.31 -27.24
CA ARG A 153 -35.81 12.63 -28.63
C ARG A 153 -36.67 13.90 -28.66
N ARG A 154 -36.12 15.02 -29.15
CA ARG A 154 -36.96 16.12 -29.63
C ARG A 154 -37.41 15.80 -31.05
N HIS A 155 -38.69 15.51 -31.12
CA HIS A 155 -39.56 15.67 -32.28
C HIS A 155 -39.27 17.04 -32.92
N THR A 156 -38.85 17.07 -34.18
CA THR A 156 -38.99 18.28 -35.01
C THR A 156 -40.25 18.12 -35.81
N ASP A 157 -41.04 19.19 -35.77
CA ASP A 157 -42.36 19.35 -36.37
C ASP A 157 -42.34 19.22 -37.89
N TYR A 158 -43.45 18.67 -38.40
CA TYR A 158 -43.90 18.74 -39.77
C TYR A 158 -44.78 20.00 -39.84
N ASP A 159 -44.41 20.99 -40.66
CA ASP A 159 -45.32 22.02 -41.19
C ASP A 159 -44.60 22.82 -42.29
N ALA A 160 -44.89 22.45 -43.55
CA ALA A 160 -45.02 23.29 -44.77
C ALA A 160 -45.03 22.40 -46.03
#